data_AF-A0A0G8ATA8-F1
#
_entry.id   AF-A0A0G8ATA8-F1
#
_cell.length_a   1.000
_cell.length_b   1.000
_cell.length_c   1.000
_cell.angle_alpha   90.00
_cell.angle_beta   90.00
_cell.angle_gamma   90.00
#
_symmetry.space_group_name_H-M   'P 1'
#
loop_
_entity.id
_entity.type
_entity.pdbx_description
1 polymer ?
#
loop_
_entity_poly.entity_id
_entity_poly.type
_entity_poly.pdbx_seq_one_letter_code
_entity_poly.pdbx_strand_id
1 'polypeptide(L)'
;MNASYQVTSPELAQTIASVATAFRQRFPDGRADLCPWRDDRRTRRWEQPNSIDLGFHFPGWSPRLACRSVLVQLQFKTPPGQQGQLLGLV
;
A
#
# COMPACT_ATOMS: atom_id res chain seq x y z
N MET A 1 4.26 -0.63 -7.08
CA MET A 1 3.87 0.67 -7.71
C MET A 1 2.80 1.35 -6.87
N ASN A 2 2.64 2.68 -6.93
CA ASN A 2 1.59 3.41 -6.19
C ASN A 2 0.21 2.77 -6.34
N ALA A 3 -0.46 2.51 -5.22
CA ALA A 3 -1.81 1.95 -5.20
C ALA A 3 -2.80 2.78 -6.02
N SER A 4 -2.71 4.11 -5.97
CA SER A 4 -3.60 5.03 -6.70
C SER A 4 -3.61 4.83 -8.22
N TYR A 5 -2.48 4.43 -8.81
CA TYR A 5 -2.35 4.23 -10.26
C TYR A 5 -2.92 2.90 -10.74
N GLN A 6 -3.07 1.94 -9.83
CA GLN A 6 -3.43 0.57 -10.16
C GLN A 6 -4.91 0.26 -9.90
N VAL A 7 -5.67 1.18 -9.26
CA VAL A 7 -7.10 0.98 -8.97
C VAL A 7 -7.92 1.02 -10.26
N THR A 8 -8.13 -0.15 -10.85
CA THR A 8 -8.90 -0.33 -12.09
C THR A 8 -10.23 -1.04 -11.88
N SER A 9 -10.50 -1.56 -10.68
CA SER A 9 -11.73 -2.27 -10.35
C SER A 9 -12.24 -1.97 -8.92
N PRO A 10 -13.55 -2.10 -8.66
CA PRO A 10 -14.11 -1.98 -7.31
C PRO A 10 -13.54 -2.99 -6.31
N GLU A 11 -13.26 -4.22 -6.74
CA GLU A 11 -12.70 -5.28 -5.89
C GLU A 11 -11.29 -4.91 -5.39
N LEU A 12 -10.49 -4.32 -6.27
CA LEU A 12 -9.16 -3.83 -5.90
C LEU A 12 -9.26 -2.62 -4.97
N ALA A 13 -10.17 -1.68 -5.25
CA ALA A 13 -10.44 -0.55 -4.37
C ALA A 13 -10.86 -1.02 -2.96
N GLN A 14 -11.74 -2.02 -2.89
CA GLN A 14 -12.18 -2.63 -1.64
C GLN A 14 -11.02 -3.31 -0.91
N THR A 15 -10.13 -4.01 -1.62
CA THR A 15 -8.95 -4.63 -1.03
C THR A 15 -8.03 -3.59 -0.37
N ILE A 16 -7.73 -2.50 -1.09
CA ILE A 16 -6.91 -1.40 -0.57
C ILE A 16 -7.59 -0.76 0.64
N ALA A 17 -8.90 -0.50 0.57
CA ALA A 17 -9.67 0.07 1.67
C ALA A 17 -9.68 -0.84 2.90
N SER A 18 -9.81 -2.15 2.71
CA SER A 18 -9.76 -3.14 3.78
C SER A 18 -8.39 -3.17 4.46
N VAL A 19 -7.29 -3.13 3.69
CA VAL A 19 -5.93 -3.06 4.24
C VAL A 19 -5.72 -1.76 5.02
N ALA A 20 -6.12 -0.62 4.46
CA ALA A 20 -6.03 0.67 5.15
C ALA A 20 -6.86 0.70 6.45
N THR A 21 -8.05 0.11 6.43
CA THR A 21 -8.91 -0.01 7.61
C THR A 21 -8.27 -0.90 8.67
N ALA A 22 -7.76 -2.08 8.29
CA ALA A 22 -7.09 -3.00 9.21
C ALA A 22 -5.84 -2.36 9.84
N PHE A 23 -5.04 -1.63 9.06
CA PHE A 23 -3.90 -0.90 9.60
C PHE A 23 -4.33 0.13 10.65
N ARG A 24 -5.36 0.93 10.35
CA ARG A 24 -5.86 1.99 11.25
C ARG A 24 -6.52 1.43 12.51
N GLN A 25 -7.11 0.24 12.47
CA GLN A 25 -7.59 -0.44 13.69
C GLN A 25 -6.45 -0.72 14.67
N ARG A 26 -5.24 -0.98 14.16
CA ARG A 26 -4.06 -1.23 14.99
C ARG A 26 -3.27 0.04 15.33
N PHE A 27 -3.26 1.01 14.41
CA PHE A 27 -2.52 2.27 14.53
C PHE A 27 -3.43 3.44 14.11
N PRO A 28 -4.30 3.93 15.00
CA PRO A 28 -5.36 4.90 14.67
C PRO A 28 -4.87 6.21 14.07
N ASP A 29 -3.68 6.66 14.48
CA ASP A 29 -3.07 7.91 14.03
C ASP A 29 -2.41 7.80 12.65
N GLY A 30 -2.31 6.58 12.10
CA GLY A 30 -1.75 6.31 10.78
C GLY A 30 -2.64 6.84 9.67
N ARG A 31 -2.09 7.70 8.82
CA ARG A 31 -2.76 8.25 7.64
C ARG A 31 -2.29 7.52 6.39
N ALA A 32 -3.23 6.94 5.64
CA ALA A 32 -2.89 6.23 4.41
C ALA A 32 -2.41 7.21 3.33
N ASP A 33 -1.39 6.79 2.59
CA ASP A 33 -0.87 7.41 1.38
C ASP A 33 -0.91 6.38 0.25
N LEU A 34 -1.68 6.67 -0.79
CA LEU A 34 -1.82 5.79 -1.95
C LEU A 34 -0.75 6.07 -3.03
N CYS A 35 0.09 7.08 -2.80
CA CYS A 35 1.15 7.53 -3.70
C CYS A 35 2.52 7.60 -2.99
N PRO A 36 2.99 6.55 -2.29
CA PRO A 36 4.23 6.62 -1.50
C PRO A 36 5.48 6.86 -2.34
N TRP A 37 5.40 6.61 -3.65
CA TRP A 37 6.49 6.75 -4.59
C TRP A 37 6.34 7.97 -5.48
N ARG A 38 7.45 8.67 -5.69
CA ARG A 38 7.55 9.74 -6.68
C ARG A 38 7.54 9.14 -8.07
N ASP A 39 6.90 9.86 -9.00
CA ASP A 39 6.95 9.49 -10.40
C ASP A 39 8.28 9.91 -11.05
N ASP A 40 9.33 9.12 -10.82
CA ASP A 40 10.66 9.34 -11.38
C ASP A 40 11.37 8.04 -11.78
N ARG A 41 12.28 8.13 -12.76
CA ARG A 41 13.00 6.97 -13.31
C ARG A 41 13.79 6.17 -12.29
N ARG A 42 14.23 6.75 -11.17
CA ARG A 42 14.99 6.03 -10.14
C ARG A 42 14.05 5.18 -9.30
N THR A 43 12.91 5.73 -8.92
CA THR A 43 11.91 5.02 -8.13
C THR A 43 11.27 3.89 -8.93
N ARG A 44 10.96 4.12 -10.21
CA ARG A 44 10.40 3.09 -11.12
C ARG A 44 11.28 1.84 -11.29
N ARG A 45 12.59 1.90 -11.02
CA ARG A 45 13.49 0.73 -11.09
C ARG A 45 13.18 -0.35 -10.05
N TRP A 46 12.48 0.02 -8.98
CA TRP A 46 12.11 -0.88 -7.89
C TRP A 46 10.69 -1.42 -8.05
N GLU A 47 10.04 -1.17 -9.19
CA GLU A 47 8.70 -1.70 -9.46
C GLU A 47 8.73 -3.23 -9.46
N GLN A 48 7.92 -3.80 -8.57
CA GLN A 48 7.68 -5.23 -8.51
C GLN A 48 6.43 -5.59 -9.32
N PRO A 49 6.51 -6.56 -10.24
CA PRO A 49 5.34 -7.06 -10.97
C PRO A 49 4.25 -7.54 -10.01
N ASN A 50 2.98 -7.39 -10.42
CA ASN A 50 1.82 -7.86 -9.67
C ASN A 50 1.79 -7.40 -8.21
N SER A 51 2.28 -6.18 -7.94
CA SER A 51 2.27 -5.59 -6.62
C SER A 51 1.74 -4.16 -6.63
N ILE A 52 1.14 -3.77 -5.51
CA ILE A 52 0.80 -2.38 -5.24
C ILE A 52 1.36 -1.96 -3.89
N ASP A 53 1.78 -0.70 -3.80
CA ASP A 53 2.40 -0.12 -2.63
C ASP A 53 1.52 0.98 -2.06
N LEU A 54 1.44 1.00 -0.74
CA LEU A 54 0.76 2.03 0.03
C LEU A 54 1.63 2.42 1.23
N GLY A 55 1.64 3.71 1.54
CA GLY A 55 2.28 4.27 2.71
C GLY A 55 1.28 4.49 3.84
N PHE A 56 1.79 4.53 5.06
CA PHE A 56 1.09 5.07 6.22
C PHE A 56 2.00 6.04 6.95
N HIS A 57 1.54 7.26 7.16
CA HIS A 57 2.29 8.32 7.85
C HIS A 57 1.70 8.61 9.22
N PHE A 58 2.57 8.75 10.20
CA PHE A 58 2.20 9.16 11.55
C PHE A 58 2.43 10.66 11.76
N PRO A 59 1.67 11.30 12.67
CA PRO A 59 1.95 12.66 13.10
C PRO A 59 3.25 12.68 13.94
N GLY A 60 4.39 12.80 13.26
CA GLY A 60 5.70 12.72 13.89
C GLY A 60 6.21 11.29 13.99
N TRP A 61 6.74 10.90 15.14
CA TRP A 61 7.31 9.56 15.38
C TRP A 61 6.33 8.70 16.19
N SER A 62 6.05 7.50 15.71
CA SER A 62 5.25 6.50 16.41
C SER A 62 6.15 5.70 17.37
N PRO A 63 5.96 5.81 18.70
CA PRO A 63 6.77 5.04 19.65
C PRO A 63 6.57 3.54 19.55
N ARG A 64 5.37 3.14 19.17
CA ARG A 64 4.98 1.75 19.05
C ARG A 64 5.71 1.01 17.92
N LEU A 65 6.00 1.73 16.83
CA LEU A 65 6.64 1.18 15.64
C LEU A 65 8.07 1.66 15.45
N ALA A 66 8.52 2.56 16.33
CA ALA A 66 9.80 3.24 16.24
C ALA A 66 10.08 3.92 14.88
N CYS A 67 9.04 4.37 14.18
CA CYS A 67 9.15 4.97 12.85
C CYS A 67 8.19 6.15 12.65
N ARG A 68 8.37 6.91 11.58
CA ARG A 68 7.44 7.98 11.16
C ARG A 68 6.46 7.55 10.07
N SER A 69 6.84 6.50 9.35
CA SER A 69 6.07 5.97 8.23
C SER A 69 6.28 4.47 8.13
N VAL A 70 5.27 3.77 7.62
CA VAL A 70 5.35 2.37 7.21
C VAL A 70 5.03 2.31 5.72
N LEU A 71 5.85 1.60 4.97
CA LEU A 71 5.54 1.20 3.60
C LEU A 71 4.99 -0.22 3.66
N VAL A 72 3.92 -0.47 2.91
CA VAL A 72 3.26 -1.77 2.80
C VAL A 72 3.17 -2.13 1.32
N GLN A 73 3.72 -3.29 0.96
CA GLN A 73 3.58 -3.85 -0.37
C GLN A 73 2.59 -5.03 -0.34
N LEU A 74 1.54 -4.93 -1.14
CA LEU A 74 0.59 -6.02 -1.36
C LEU A 74 0.96 -6.76 -2.64
N GLN A 75 1.14 -8.07 -2.53
CA GLN A 75 1.50 -8.93 -3.65
C GLN A 75 0.31 -9.77 -4.10
N PHE A 76 0.07 -9.83 -5.41
CA PHE A 76 -1.04 -10.54 -6.01
C PHE A 76 -0.53 -11.70 -6.86
N LYS A 77 -1.30 -12.79 -6.90
CA LYS A 77 -0.99 -13.96 -7.74
C LYS A 77 -1.06 -13.63 -9.24
N THR A 78 -1.98 -12.76 -9.61
CA THR A 78 -2.23 -12.26 -10.96
C THR A 78 -2.18 -10.74 -10.94
N PRO A 79 -2.10 -10.07 -12.11
CA PRO A 79 -2.15 -8.62 -12.16
C PRO A 79 -3.32 -8.05 -11.32
N PRO A 80 -3.12 -6.94 -10.59
CA PRO A 80 -4.16 -6.30 -9.79
C PRO A 80 -5.38 -5.97 -10.65
N GLY A 81 -6.59 -6.27 -10.17
CA GLY A 81 -7.85 -6.00 -10.88
C GLY A 81 -8.39 -7.19 -11.70
N GLN A 82 -7.65 -8.28 -11.84
CA GLN A 82 -8.23 -9.60 -12.17
C GLN A 82 -8.50 -10.37 -10.87
N GLN A 83 -9.34 -11.41 -10.89
CA GLN A 83 -9.72 -12.24 -9.72
C GLN A 83 -8.47 -12.84 -9.03
N GLY A 84 -7.79 -12.02 -8.23
CA GLY A 84 -6.44 -12.24 -7.75
C GLY A 84 -6.45 -12.36 -6.24
N GLN A 85 -5.92 -13.48 -5.77
CA GLN A 85 -5.69 -13.73 -4.36
C GLN A 85 -4.51 -12.90 -3.86
N LEU A 86 -4.69 -12.18 -2.74
CA LEU A 86 -3.59 -11.54 -2.02
C LEU A 86 -2.67 -12.62 -1.47
N LEU A 87 -1.41 -12.61 -1.86
CA LEU A 87 -0.42 -13.60 -1.45
C LEU A 87 0.19 -13.28 -0.08
N GLY A 88 0.30 -12.00 0.25
CA GLY A 88 0.88 -11.57 1.51
C GLY A 88 1.15 -10.07 1.57
N LEU A 89 1.70 -9.67 2.71
CA LEU A 89 2.09 -8.31 3.04
C LEU A 89 3.58 -8.36 3.40
N VAL A 90 4.38 -7.55 2.69
CA VAL A 90 5.82 -7.36 2.98
C VAL A 90 6.07 -5.92 3.37
#